data_AF-A0A1J3JF55-F1
#
_entry.id   AF-A0A1J3JF55-F1
#
_cell.length_a   1.000
_cell.length_b   1.000
_cell.length_c   1.000
_cell.angle_alpha   90.00
_cell.angle_beta   90.00
_cell.angle_gamma   90.00
#
_symmetry.space_group_name_H-M   'P 1'
#
loop_
_entity.id
_entity.type
_entity.pdbx_description
1 polymer ?
#
loop_
_entity_poly.entity_id
_entity_poly.type
_entity_poly.pdbx_seq_one_letter_code
_entity_poly.pdbx_strand_id
1 'polypeptide(L)'
;MKNKPLPPHLSLKVLVVVKKKKKKTTRLKACKSVVPGSAKRLTEDDEYVLYRLVILKNGADHYKNLLRERRYTVRPFKYDPDEEKKSKEEKVALSKKKTALWTYLIRWCTTTYAEIFASWIHIKAIRLYVE
;
A
#
# COMPACT_ATOMS: atom_id res chain seq x y z
N MET A 1 5.76 -17.08 -14.58
CA MET A 1 4.61 -16.99 -15.49
C MET A 1 4.87 -15.88 -16.49
N LYS A 2 4.98 -16.22 -17.79
CA LYS A 2 5.44 -15.32 -18.86
C LYS A 2 4.49 -14.12 -18.99
N ASN A 3 4.96 -12.92 -18.62
CA ASN A 3 4.28 -11.65 -18.87
C ASN A 3 4.36 -11.34 -20.37
N LYS A 4 3.52 -11.99 -21.18
CA LYS A 4 3.30 -11.58 -22.57
C LYS A 4 2.70 -10.16 -22.56
N PRO A 5 3.23 -9.20 -23.34
CA PRO A 5 2.61 -7.90 -23.47
C PRO A 5 1.19 -8.09 -24.02
N LEU A 6 0.21 -7.53 -23.32
CA LEU A 6 -1.19 -7.60 -23.74
C LEU A 6 -1.39 -6.67 -24.95
N PRO A 7 -2.27 -7.03 -25.91
CA PRO A 7 -2.51 -6.21 -27.08
C PRO A 7 -2.97 -4.78 -26.73
N PRO A 8 -2.62 -3.76 -27.52
CA PRO A 8 -2.93 -2.37 -27.22
C PRO A 8 -4.43 -2.07 -27.19
N HIS A 9 -5.29 -2.91 -27.77
CA HIS A 9 -6.75 -2.75 -27.73
C HIS A 9 -7.43 -3.36 -26.48
N LEU A 10 -6.70 -4.18 -25.70
CA LEU A 10 -7.22 -4.98 -24.57
C LEU A 10 -6.81 -4.47 -23.18
N SER A 11 -6.13 -3.32 -23.08
CA SER A 11 -5.11 -3.13 -22.05
C SER A 11 -5.49 -2.35 -20.78
N LEU A 12 -6.77 -2.13 -20.45
CA LEU A 12 -7.10 -1.55 -19.15
C LEU A 12 -7.19 -2.64 -18.07
N LYS A 13 -6.14 -2.74 -17.24
CA LYS A 13 -6.17 -3.51 -16.00
C LYS A 13 -6.82 -2.65 -14.92
N VAL A 14 -7.87 -3.17 -14.31
CA VAL A 14 -8.58 -2.49 -13.22
C VAL A 14 -8.58 -3.38 -12.01
N LEU A 15 -8.30 -2.78 -10.86
CA LEU A 15 -8.43 -3.40 -9.56
C LEU A 15 -9.80 -3.04 -8.99
N VAL A 16 -10.59 -4.04 -8.65
CA VAL A 16 -11.93 -3.85 -8.08
C VAL A 16 -11.95 -4.40 -6.67
N VAL A 17 -12.32 -3.54 -5.73
CA VAL A 17 -12.47 -3.88 -4.31
C VAL A 17 -13.93 -4.25 -4.04
N VAL A 18 -14.15 -5.47 -3.54
CA VAL A 18 -15.47 -6.04 -3.28
C VAL A 18 -15.61 -6.34 -1.79
N LYS A 19 -16.66 -5.85 -1.13
CA LYS A 19 -16.94 -6.18 0.27
C LYS A 19 -17.37 -7.66 0.42
N LYS A 20 -16.77 -8.39 1.36
CA LYS A 20 -16.92 -9.85 1.56
C LYS A 20 -18.38 -10.31 1.80
N LYS A 21 -19.22 -9.44 2.38
CA LYS A 21 -20.66 -9.71 2.62
C LYS A 21 -21.47 -9.98 1.33
N LYS A 22 -21.01 -9.55 0.15
CA LYS A 22 -21.69 -9.77 -1.14
C LYS A 22 -21.04 -10.89 -1.95
N LYS A 23 -21.21 -12.15 -1.54
CA LYS A 23 -20.68 -13.37 -2.21
C LYS A 23 -21.36 -13.72 -3.56
N LYS A 24 -21.46 -12.79 -4.52
CA LYS A 24 -21.91 -13.11 -5.89
C LYS A 24 -20.85 -12.77 -6.92
N THR A 25 -19.81 -13.59 -6.97
CA THR A 25 -18.69 -13.54 -7.95
C THR A 25 -19.18 -13.56 -9.39
N THR A 26 -20.35 -14.18 -9.66
CA THR A 26 -21.00 -14.25 -10.97
C THR A 26 -21.33 -12.87 -11.53
N ARG A 27 -21.56 -11.86 -10.67
CA ARG A 27 -21.95 -10.50 -11.10
C ARG A 27 -20.83 -9.72 -11.76
N LEU A 28 -19.57 -10.03 -11.47
CA LEU A 28 -18.40 -9.39 -12.10
C LEU A 28 -18.14 -9.90 -13.54
N LYS A 29 -18.79 -10.99 -13.95
CA LYS A 29 -18.55 -11.64 -15.26
C LYS A 29 -19.57 -11.21 -16.34
N ALA A 30 -20.66 -10.54 -15.97
CA ALA A 30 -21.86 -10.40 -16.80
C ALA A 30 -21.93 -9.10 -17.64
N CYS A 31 -20.85 -8.72 -18.34
CA CYS A 31 -20.86 -7.59 -19.28
C CYS A 31 -20.08 -7.89 -20.55
N LYS A 32 -20.61 -7.48 -21.71
CA LYS A 32 -20.01 -7.66 -23.05
C LYS A 32 -18.60 -7.04 -23.18
N SER A 33 -18.29 -6.04 -22.36
CA SER A 33 -17.01 -5.32 -22.35
C SER A 33 -15.91 -5.96 -21.49
N VAL A 34 -16.23 -6.98 -20.69
CA VAL A 34 -15.29 -7.65 -19.79
C VAL A 34 -14.85 -8.96 -20.40
N VAL A 35 -13.54 -9.23 -20.38
CA VAL A 35 -13.01 -10.51 -20.86
C VAL A 35 -13.47 -11.62 -19.90
N PRO A 36 -14.20 -12.65 -20.38
CA PRO A 36 -14.60 -13.78 -19.56
C PRO A 36 -13.40 -14.45 -18.88
N GLY A 37 -13.54 -14.85 -17.62
CA GLY A 37 -12.46 -15.50 -16.86
C GLY A 37 -11.31 -14.57 -16.42
N SER A 38 -11.36 -13.27 -16.73
CA SER A 38 -10.33 -12.31 -16.30
C SER A 38 -10.36 -12.00 -14.81
N ALA A 39 -11.50 -12.24 -14.15
CA ALA A 39 -11.72 -12.03 -12.71
C ALA A 39 -10.91 -13.00 -11.85
N LYS A 40 -9.71 -12.57 -11.46
CA LYS A 40 -8.83 -13.30 -10.54
C LYS A 40 -8.73 -12.58 -9.20
N ARG A 41 -8.86 -13.30 -8.09
CA ARG A 41 -8.62 -12.78 -6.75
C ARG A 41 -7.11 -12.57 -6.57
N LEU A 42 -6.71 -11.41 -6.07
CA LEU A 42 -5.31 -11.09 -5.77
C LEU A 42 -5.04 -11.23 -4.28
N THR A 43 -5.78 -10.47 -3.48
CA THR A 43 -5.63 -10.40 -2.02
C THR A 43 -7.00 -10.35 -1.35
N GLU A 44 -7.05 -10.82 -0.12
CA GLU A 44 -8.24 -10.83 0.72
C GLU A 44 -7.87 -10.26 2.08
N ASP A 45 -8.61 -9.23 2.49
CA ASP A 45 -8.59 -8.66 3.82
C ASP A 45 -9.87 -9.12 4.55
N ASP A 46 -9.99 -8.81 5.84
CA ASP A 46 -11.13 -9.23 6.67
C ASP A 46 -12.48 -8.75 6.12
N GLU A 47 -12.51 -7.53 5.56
CA GLU A 47 -13.73 -6.93 5.00
C GLU A 47 -13.81 -6.91 3.48
N TYR A 48 -12.68 -6.96 2.76
CA TYR A 48 -12.60 -6.67 1.34
C TYR A 48 -11.81 -7.74 0.58
N VAL A 49 -12.22 -7.99 -0.66
CA VAL A 49 -11.53 -8.87 -1.60
C VAL A 49 -11.13 -8.06 -2.82
N LEU A 50 -9.85 -8.12 -3.18
CA LEU A 50 -9.29 -7.45 -4.34
C LEU A 50 -9.35 -8.38 -5.56
N TYR A 51 -10.02 -7.93 -6.62
CA TYR A 51 -10.08 -8.62 -7.89
C TYR A 51 -9.27 -7.87 -8.95
N ARG A 52 -8.49 -8.62 -9.73
CA ARG A 52 -7.96 -8.18 -11.02
C ARG A 52 -9.01 -8.44 -12.09
N LEU A 53 -9.31 -7.43 -12.89
CA LEU A 53 -10.12 -7.53 -14.10
C LEU A 53 -9.37 -6.96 -15.30
N VAL A 54 -9.64 -7.53 -16.47
CA VAL A 54 -9.19 -7.02 -17.77
C VAL A 54 -10.42 -6.58 -18.54
N ILE A 55 -10.46 -5.30 -18.91
CA ILE A 55 -11.61 -4.66 -19.56
C ILE A 55 -11.16 -4.10 -20.91
N LEU A 56 -12.03 -4.23 -21.92
CA LEU A 56 -11.80 -3.65 -23.24
C LEU A 56 -11.88 -2.11 -23.18
N LYS A 57 -11.01 -1.41 -23.91
CA LYS A 57 -10.92 0.06 -23.86
C LYS A 57 -12.27 0.76 -24.14
N ASN A 58 -12.98 0.29 -25.17
CA ASN A 58 -14.22 0.91 -25.64
C ASN A 58 -15.40 0.81 -24.65
N GLY A 59 -15.35 -0.13 -23.70
CA GLY A 59 -16.43 -0.34 -22.71
C GLY A 59 -16.00 -0.08 -21.27
N ALA A 60 -14.84 0.55 -21.07
CA ALA A 60 -14.28 0.75 -19.74
C ALA A 60 -15.17 1.67 -18.88
N ASP A 61 -15.67 2.77 -19.43
CA ASP A 61 -16.42 3.76 -18.66
C ASP A 61 -17.82 3.29 -18.29
N HIS A 62 -18.50 2.60 -19.22
CA HIS A 62 -19.77 1.93 -18.93
C HIS A 62 -19.63 0.91 -17.78
N TYR A 63 -18.55 0.11 -17.80
CA TYR A 63 -18.33 -0.88 -16.76
C TYR A 63 -17.95 -0.25 -15.40
N LYS A 64 -17.19 0.86 -15.40
CA LYS A 64 -16.90 1.62 -14.16
C LYS A 64 -18.18 2.14 -13.51
N ASN A 65 -19.11 2.68 -14.30
CA ASN A 65 -20.39 3.17 -13.79
C ASN A 65 -21.23 2.04 -13.18
N LEU A 66 -21.32 0.90 -13.85
CA LEU A 66 -22.00 -0.29 -13.31
C LEU A 66 -21.37 -0.81 -12.01
N LEU A 67 -20.04 -0.75 -11.89
CA LEU A 67 -19.36 -1.13 -10.66
C LEU A 67 -19.65 -0.14 -9.52
N ARG A 68 -19.74 1.16 -9.82
CA ARG A 68 -20.12 2.21 -8.85
C ARG A 68 -21.56 2.05 -8.36
N GLU A 69 -22.51 1.79 -9.25
CA GLU A 69 -23.91 1.47 -8.89
C GLU A 69 -24.01 0.29 -7.92
N ARG A 70 -23.13 -0.71 -8.10
CA ARG A 70 -23.06 -1.89 -7.23
C ARG A 70 -22.30 -1.66 -5.93
N ARG A 71 -21.81 -0.44 -5.70
CA ARG A 71 -20.95 -0.02 -4.58
C ARG A 71 -19.61 -0.75 -4.53
N TYR A 72 -19.02 -1.03 -5.69
CA TYR A 72 -17.65 -1.52 -5.81
C TYR A 72 -16.70 -0.36 -6.09
N THR A 73 -15.56 -0.36 -5.40
CA THR A 73 -14.52 0.66 -5.61
C THR A 73 -13.59 0.22 -6.72
N VAL A 74 -13.46 1.06 -7.74
CA VAL A 74 -12.67 0.80 -8.94
C VAL A 74 -11.39 1.62 -8.87
N ARG A 75 -10.23 0.94 -8.84
CA ARG A 75 -8.93 1.59 -8.90
C ARG A 75 -8.28 1.31 -10.27
N PRO A 76 -8.06 2.35 -11.11
CA PRO A 76 -7.32 2.17 -12.35
C PRO A 76 -5.88 1.79 -11.99
N PHE A 77 -5.34 0.77 -12.67
CA PHE A 77 -3.95 0.35 -12.47
C PHE A 77 -3.25 0.29 -13.82
N LYS A 78 -2.34 1.24 -14.05
CA LYS A 78 -1.41 1.20 -15.16
C LYS A 78 -0.13 0.54 -14.63
N TYR A 79 0.24 -0.58 -15.23
CA TYR A 79 1.49 -1.25 -14.87
C TYR A 79 2.63 -0.53 -15.57
N ASP A 80 3.48 0.14 -14.79
CA ASP A 80 4.72 0.75 -15.24
C ASP A 80 5.90 0.05 -14.51
N PRO A 81 6.78 -0.68 -15.23
CA PRO A 81 7.88 -1.40 -14.61
C PRO A 81 8.92 -0.48 -13.96
N ASP A 82 9.03 0.77 -14.42
CA ASP A 82 10.03 1.71 -13.91
C ASP A 82 9.57 2.35 -12.60
N GLU A 83 8.27 2.68 -12.48
CA GLU A 83 7.68 3.14 -11.23
C GLU A 83 7.73 2.06 -10.13
N GLU A 84 7.54 0.78 -10.49
CA GLU A 84 7.62 -0.31 -9.51
C GLU A 84 9.03 -0.47 -8.94
N LYS A 85 10.07 -0.38 -9.79
CA LYS A 85 11.47 -0.42 -9.35
C LYS A 85 11.78 0.77 -8.45
N LYS A 86 11.44 1.98 -8.89
CA LYS A 86 11.67 3.22 -8.13
C LYS A 86 10.98 3.18 -6.76
N SER A 87 9.73 2.71 -6.69
CA SER A 87 9.02 2.56 -5.41
C SER A 87 9.68 1.54 -4.48
N LYS A 88 10.22 0.44 -5.01
CA LYS A 88 10.97 -0.55 -4.20
C LYS A 88 12.27 0.04 -3.67
N GLU A 89 13.02 0.75 -4.51
CA GLU A 89 14.26 1.42 -4.14
C GLU A 89 14.02 2.49 -3.07
N GLU A 90 13.00 3.33 -3.23
CA GLU A 90 12.60 4.34 -2.25
C GLU A 90 12.23 3.73 -0.89
N LYS A 91 11.49 2.61 -0.88
CA LYS A 91 11.16 1.89 0.36
C LYS A 91 12.40 1.34 1.06
N VAL A 92 13.33 0.77 0.31
CA VAL A 92 14.59 0.24 0.85
C VAL A 92 15.45 1.38 1.40
N ALA A 93 15.56 2.48 0.65
CA ALA A 93 16.29 3.67 1.08
C ALA A 93 15.68 4.27 2.36
N LEU A 94 14.35 4.36 2.44
CA LEU A 94 13.65 4.85 3.62
C LEU A 94 13.86 3.95 4.84
N SER A 95 13.80 2.63 4.66
CA SER A 95 14.05 1.66 5.72
C SER A 95 15.48 1.78 6.28
N LYS A 96 16.48 1.90 5.40
CA LYS A 96 17.88 2.13 5.78
C LYS A 96 18.08 3.45 6.52
N LYS A 97 17.43 4.53 6.06
CA LYS A 97 17.49 5.83 6.75
C LYS A 97 16.88 5.73 8.15
N LYS A 98 15.74 5.05 8.29
CA LYS A 98 15.08 4.84 9.58
C LYS A 98 16.00 4.11 10.56
N THR A 99 16.63 3.01 10.14
CA THR A 99 17.51 2.24 11.02
C THR A 99 18.77 3.03 11.41
N ALA A 100 19.37 3.76 10.46
CA ALA A 100 20.53 4.60 10.74
C ALA A 100 20.20 5.72 11.75
N LEU A 101 19.09 6.44 11.55
CA LEU A 101 18.64 7.50 12.45
C LEU A 101 18.31 6.95 13.84
N TRP A 102 17.68 5.78 13.92
CA TRP A 102 17.37 5.13 15.19
C TRP A 102 18.63 4.81 16.00
N THR A 103 19.63 4.21 15.37
CA THR A 103 20.91 3.90 16.03
C THR A 103 21.62 5.16 16.48
N TYR A 104 21.64 6.21 15.65
CA TYR A 104 22.22 7.50 16.01
C TYR A 104 21.51 8.13 17.21
N LEU A 105 20.17 8.15 17.18
CA LEU A 105 19.35 8.71 18.25
C LEU A 105 19.59 7.99 19.58
N ILE A 106 19.59 6.65 19.59
CA ILE A 106 19.85 5.89 20.81
C ILE A 106 21.23 6.24 21.37
N ARG A 107 22.27 6.19 20.52
CA ARG A 107 23.63 6.49 20.97
C ARG A 107 23.74 7.90 21.54
N TRP A 108 23.08 8.87 20.90
CA TRP A 108 23.07 10.25 21.38
C TRP A 108 22.33 10.37 22.72
N CYS A 109 21.12 9.81 22.84
CA CYS A 109 20.35 9.82 24.08
C CYS A 109 21.08 9.11 25.24
N THR A 110 21.80 8.02 24.99
CA THR A 110 22.54 7.33 26.06
C THR A 110 23.71 8.16 26.59
N THR A 111 24.42 8.89 25.71
CA THR A 111 25.52 9.76 26.13
C THR A 111 25.00 10.97 26.90
N THR A 112 23.96 11.64 26.37
CA THR A 112 23.42 12.84 27.01
C THR A 112 22.68 12.54 28.31
N TYR A 113 22.06 11.35 28.44
CA TYR A 113 21.40 10.95 29.68
C TYR A 113 22.38 10.91 30.87
N ALA A 114 23.59 10.39 30.68
CA ALA A 114 24.58 10.30 31.75
C ALA A 114 25.01 11.69 32.24
N GLU A 115 25.24 12.64 31.32
CA GLU A 115 25.64 14.01 31.64
C GLU A 115 24.52 14.77 32.39
N ILE A 116 23.28 14.62 31.92
CA ILE A 116 22.11 15.24 32.56
C ILE A 116 21.88 14.65 33.95
N PHE A 117 22.02 13.33 34.10
CA PHE A 117 21.86 12.65 35.38
C PHE A 117 22.93 13.08 36.40
N ALA A 118 24.21 13.16 35.99
CA ALA A 118 25.27 13.68 36.84
C ALA A 118 25.01 15.12 37.27
N SER A 119 24.61 15.99 36.33
CA SER A 119 24.23 17.38 36.62
C SER A 119 23.06 17.46 37.63
N TRP A 120 22.08 16.57 37.51
CA TRP A 120 20.96 16.52 38.44
C TRP A 120 21.38 16.11 39.86
N ILE A 121 22.28 15.13 39.98
CA ILE A 121 22.85 14.73 41.28
C ILE A 121 23.67 15.87 41.89
N HIS A 122 24.44 16.62 41.10
CA HIS A 122 25.16 17.79 41.58
C HIS A 122 24.21 18.84 42.18
N ILE A 123 23.08 19.14 41.51
CA ILE A 123 22.07 20.05 42.04
C ILE A 123 21.48 19.53 43.36
N LYS A 124 21.23 18.22 43.46
CA LYS A 124 20.74 17.59 44.71
C LYS A 124 21.75 17.67 45.84
N ALA A 125 23.04 17.47 45.56
CA ALA A 125 24.11 17.58 46.54
C ALA A 125 24.24 19.02 47.07
N ILE A 126 24.19 20.03 46.18
CA ILE A 126 24.21 21.44 46.59
C ILE A 126 23.02 21.76 47.48
N ARG A 127 21.82 21.26 47.13
CA ARG A 127 20.62 21.48 47.94
C ARG A 127 20.73 20.85 49.33
N LEU A 128 21.25 19.63 49.43
CA LEU A 128 21.46 18.94 50.70
C LEU A 128 22.56 19.56 51.56
N TYR A 129 23.47 20.32 50.97
CA TYR A 129 24.46 21.09 51.73
C TYR A 129 23.89 22.40 52.31
N VAL A 130 22.92 23.01 51.63
CA VAL A 130 22.30 24.27 52.04
C VAL A 130 21.19 24.07 53.08
N GLU A 131 20.42 22.98 52.99
CA GLU A 131 19.43 22.56 53.99
C GLU A 131 20.11 21.91 55.21
#